data_AF-A0A5B9Q4I1-F1
#
_entry.id   AF-A0A5B9Q4I1-F1
#
_cell.length_a   1.000
_cell.length_b   1.000
_cell.length_c   1.000
_cell.angle_alpha   90.00
_cell.angle_beta   90.00
_cell.angle_gamma   90.00
#
_symmetry.space_group_name_H-M   'P 1'
#
loop_
_entity.id
_entity.type
_entity.pdbx_description
1 polymer ?
#
loop_
_entity_poly.entity_id
_entity_poly.type
_entity_poly.pdbx_seq_one_letter_code
_entity_poly.pdbx_strand_id
1 'polypeptide(L)'
;MWKRRRNGMEGVILNSDDEDPQMNSLRSIKVLYCNLCVLSLAFTLLPGKASGEIFFDGNFLDSNWQYTDIVFDDPQIPGTGPGTSTASTFRADNAGNPGAYRASTHNIAYGDTIYSRGLMNSAIYVPVASGPIQSIDFTIDLQHPGAGSTAWQLIVEQAGTVYYSYPLGAFSQNPFWNDFSWTNLTQANFDTNPLAGALGQSPDGNNPNFSATGNPLKFGYALGNTNASGVPGIVTTTHGVDNWRVEINPGIPGDFDSDGDVDGNDFLVWQRNPGIGNLTDWQANYGQPLVSVTTTVPEPQGLTLVGMFLASFLGWRGGHLSARGSFIPLG
;
A
#
# COMPACT_ATOMS: atom_id res chain seq x y z
N MET A 1 68.30 45.96 2.36
CA MET A 1 68.47 47.25 3.06
C MET A 1 67.57 47.26 4.29
N TRP A 2 68.16 47.60 5.45
CA TRP A 2 67.56 47.91 6.77
C TRP A 2 66.67 46.85 7.48
N LYS A 3 67.05 46.21 8.60
CA LYS A 3 67.49 46.57 9.99
C LYS A 3 66.36 46.25 10.99
N ARG A 4 66.38 45.09 11.65
CA ARG A 4 66.72 44.85 13.08
C ARG A 4 66.30 45.97 14.05
N ARG A 5 65.57 45.59 15.12
CA ARG A 5 66.00 45.71 16.53
C ARG A 5 65.17 44.85 17.50
N ARG A 6 65.90 44.14 18.36
CA ARG A 6 65.49 43.49 19.63
C ARG A 6 65.45 44.53 20.75
N ASN A 7 64.78 44.19 21.86
CA ASN A 7 65.12 44.36 23.30
C ASN A 7 63.81 44.11 24.09
N GLY A 8 63.69 43.37 25.18
CA GLY A 8 64.64 42.81 26.15
C GLY A 8 64.22 43.22 27.57
N MET A 9 64.25 42.27 28.53
CA MET A 9 64.24 42.44 30.02
C MET A 9 62.87 42.78 30.65
N GLU A 10 62.40 42.31 31.81
CA GLU A 10 62.84 41.60 33.05
C GLU A 10 61.52 41.04 33.69
N GLY A 11 61.41 39.98 34.49
CA GLY A 11 62.26 39.53 35.58
C GLY A 11 61.81 40.09 36.95
N VAL A 12 60.61 39.76 37.45
CA VAL A 12 60.25 40.00 38.88
C VAL A 12 59.51 38.79 39.46
N ILE A 13 60.14 38.21 40.49
CA ILE A 13 59.59 37.20 41.40
C ILE A 13 58.97 37.96 42.58
N LEU A 14 57.72 37.64 42.93
CA LEU A 14 57.15 37.92 44.24
C LEU A 14 56.51 36.63 44.77
N ASN A 15 57.17 36.01 45.75
CA ASN A 15 56.54 35.10 46.70
C ASN A 15 56.19 35.93 47.94
N SER A 16 54.93 35.89 48.35
CA SER A 16 54.56 35.90 49.77
C SER A 16 53.09 35.54 49.90
N ASP A 17 52.91 34.35 50.46
CA ASP A 17 51.73 33.81 51.15
C ASP A 17 50.78 34.87 51.70
N ASP A 18 49.50 34.78 51.30
CA ASP A 18 48.36 35.12 52.15
C ASP A 18 47.17 34.26 51.67
N GLU A 19 46.86 33.24 52.47
CA GLU A 19 45.74 32.32 52.30
C GLU A 19 44.43 33.02 52.68
N ASP A 20 43.50 33.16 51.73
CA ASP A 20 42.10 33.47 52.01
C ASP A 20 41.23 32.19 51.85
N PRO A 21 40.67 31.63 52.93
CA PRO A 21 39.97 30.34 52.90
C PRO A 21 38.52 30.40 52.41
N GLN A 22 38.08 31.46 51.73
CA GLN A 22 36.69 31.59 51.24
C GLN A 22 36.49 31.56 49.72
N MET A 23 37.47 31.11 48.94
CA MET A 23 37.37 31.00 47.47
C MET A 23 37.51 29.56 46.93
N ASN A 24 37.11 28.56 47.73
CA ASN A 24 37.11 27.13 47.34
C ASN A 24 35.75 26.56 46.90
N SER A 25 34.72 27.40 46.70
CA SER A 25 33.39 26.93 46.22
C SER A 25 33.12 27.16 44.73
N LEU A 26 34.03 27.80 43.97
CA LEU A 26 33.83 28.12 42.55
C LEU A 26 34.83 27.46 41.58
N ARG A 27 35.66 26.54 42.06
CA ARG A 27 36.62 25.78 41.23
C ARG A 27 36.35 24.28 41.15
N SER A 28 35.12 23.86 41.42
CA SER A 28 34.66 22.46 41.30
C SER A 28 33.57 22.25 40.23
N ILE A 29 33.56 23.08 39.18
CA ILE A 29 32.82 22.83 37.91
C ILE A 29 33.83 22.87 36.75
N LYS A 30 34.95 22.18 36.93
CA LYS A 30 35.83 21.72 35.87
C LYS A 30 36.19 20.31 36.29
N VAL A 31 36.05 19.34 35.39
CA VAL A 31 36.11 17.88 35.62
C VAL A 31 34.75 17.25 35.96
N LEU A 32 33.80 17.28 35.01
CA LEU A 32 32.91 16.13 34.75
C LEU A 32 32.13 16.25 33.41
N TYR A 33 32.81 16.43 32.28
CA TYR A 33 32.24 16.08 30.97
C TYR A 33 33.36 15.54 30.08
N CYS A 34 33.83 14.35 30.47
CA CYS A 34 34.57 13.45 29.61
C CYS A 34 33.54 12.65 28.80
N ASN A 35 33.75 12.53 27.48
CA ASN A 35 32.99 11.73 26.52
C ASN A 35 31.58 12.21 26.15
N LEU A 36 31.47 13.31 25.38
CA LEU A 36 30.48 13.34 24.32
C LEU A 36 31.16 12.83 23.04
N CYS A 37 31.15 11.51 22.86
CA CYS A 37 31.28 10.94 21.52
C CYS A 37 30.12 11.51 20.71
N VAL A 38 30.41 12.37 19.74
CA VAL A 38 29.49 12.62 18.62
C VAL A 38 29.45 11.32 17.84
N LEU A 39 28.60 10.41 18.27
CA LEU A 39 28.12 9.32 17.43
C LEU A 39 27.23 10.03 16.40
N SER A 40 27.85 10.48 15.30
CA SER A 40 27.11 10.72 14.07
C SER A 40 26.53 9.37 13.69
N LEU A 41 25.32 9.08 14.18
CA LEU A 41 24.49 8.04 13.63
C LEU A 41 24.19 8.51 12.21
N ALA A 42 25.06 8.14 11.27
CA ALA A 42 24.66 8.03 9.89
C ALA A 42 23.52 7.02 9.93
N PHE A 43 22.28 7.53 9.98
CA PHE A 43 21.12 6.76 9.61
C PHE A 43 21.32 6.51 8.12
N THR A 44 22.13 5.50 7.78
CA THR A 44 21.88 4.78 6.55
C THR A 44 20.43 4.34 6.71
N LEU A 45 19.53 5.03 6.01
CA LEU A 45 18.25 4.48 5.64
C LEU A 45 18.60 3.17 4.95
N LEU A 46 18.69 2.09 5.74
CA LEU A 46 18.44 0.77 5.22
C LEU A 46 17.10 0.93 4.53
N PRO A 47 16.96 0.55 3.24
CA PRO A 47 15.66 0.53 2.61
C PRO A 47 14.79 -0.36 3.51
N GLY A 48 13.98 0.27 4.35
CA GLY A 48 13.00 -0.42 5.14
C GLY A 48 12.11 -1.11 4.13
N LYS A 49 11.96 -2.43 4.26
CA LYS A 49 10.98 -3.18 3.49
C LYS A 49 9.68 -2.38 3.48
N ALA A 50 9.15 -2.06 2.31
CA ALA A 50 7.86 -1.38 2.25
C ALA A 50 6.86 -2.20 3.07
N SER A 51 6.10 -1.53 3.92
CA SER A 51 4.85 -2.13 4.40
C SER A 51 3.92 -2.22 3.21
N GLY A 52 3.16 -3.32 3.08
CA GLY A 52 2.14 -3.42 2.03
C GLY A 52 1.21 -2.21 2.07
N GLU A 53 1.00 -1.59 0.91
CA GLU A 53 0.16 -0.41 0.77
C GLU A 53 -1.25 -0.86 0.34
N ILE A 54 -2.28 -0.33 0.99
CA ILE A 54 -3.67 -0.72 0.73
C ILE A 54 -4.44 0.51 0.26
N PHE A 55 -5.09 0.37 -0.89
CA PHE A 55 -6.05 1.33 -1.42
C PHE A 55 -7.45 0.72 -1.33
N PHE A 56 -8.43 1.56 -1.00
CA PHE A 56 -9.83 1.17 -0.96
C PHE A 56 -10.73 2.36 -1.31
N ASP A 57 -11.92 2.08 -1.81
CA ASP A 57 -12.89 3.06 -2.33
C ASP A 57 -13.50 4.03 -1.30
N GLY A 58 -13.63 3.60 -0.05
CA GLY A 58 -14.34 4.33 0.99
C GLY A 58 -15.83 4.40 0.70
N ASN A 59 -16.33 5.56 0.28
CA ASN A 59 -17.75 5.81 -0.02
C ASN A 59 -17.99 6.18 -1.50
N PHE A 60 -17.03 5.91 -2.40
CA PHE A 60 -17.08 6.26 -3.82
C PHE A 60 -17.42 7.74 -4.11
N LEU A 61 -16.90 8.72 -3.37
CA LEU A 61 -17.16 10.13 -3.71
C LEU A 61 -16.72 10.44 -5.15
N ASP A 62 -17.56 11.09 -5.95
CA ASP A 62 -17.27 11.39 -7.37
C ASP A 62 -15.96 12.19 -7.54
N SER A 63 -15.64 13.05 -6.58
CA SER A 63 -14.39 13.82 -6.56
C SER A 63 -13.11 12.97 -6.47
N ASN A 64 -13.23 11.72 -5.98
CA ASN A 64 -12.10 10.83 -5.74
C ASN A 64 -11.84 9.91 -6.93
N TRP A 65 -12.69 9.93 -7.95
CA TRP A 65 -12.65 8.99 -9.07
C TRP A 65 -12.69 9.70 -10.41
N GLN A 66 -11.88 9.23 -11.35
CA GLN A 66 -11.88 9.62 -12.74
C GLN A 66 -12.54 8.51 -13.56
N TYR A 67 -13.64 8.83 -14.23
CA TYR A 67 -14.35 7.90 -15.08
C TYR A 67 -14.07 8.15 -16.56
N THR A 68 -13.80 7.09 -17.30
CA THR A 68 -13.59 7.18 -18.75
C THR A 68 -14.11 5.92 -19.42
N ASP A 69 -14.92 6.12 -20.45
CA ASP A 69 -15.51 5.04 -21.22
C ASP A 69 -14.74 4.90 -22.54
N ILE A 70 -14.51 3.65 -22.95
CA ILE A 70 -14.01 3.32 -24.28
C ILE A 70 -15.07 2.49 -25.00
N VAL A 71 -15.33 2.85 -26.25
CA VAL A 71 -16.28 2.16 -27.11
C VAL A 71 -15.57 1.83 -28.40
N PHE A 72 -15.69 0.58 -28.83
CA PHE A 72 -15.13 0.11 -30.07
C PHE A 72 -16.01 -1.00 -30.64
N ASP A 73 -15.93 -1.18 -31.95
CA ASP A 73 -16.68 -2.23 -32.64
C ASP A 73 -16.17 -3.60 -32.18
N ASP A 74 -17.08 -4.51 -31.86
CA ASP A 74 -16.76 -5.88 -31.50
C ASP A 74 -16.11 -6.58 -32.71
N PRO A 75 -14.86 -7.07 -32.59
CA PRO A 75 -14.14 -7.65 -33.72
C PRO A 75 -14.78 -8.94 -34.26
N GLN A 76 -15.69 -9.57 -33.51
CA GLN A 76 -16.35 -10.81 -33.87
C GLN A 76 -17.76 -10.59 -34.46
N ILE A 77 -18.33 -9.38 -34.33
CA ILE A 77 -19.75 -9.12 -34.67
C ILE A 77 -19.85 -7.90 -35.59
N PRO A 78 -20.24 -8.08 -36.87
CA PRO A 78 -20.42 -6.96 -37.78
C PRO A 78 -21.52 -6.00 -37.29
N GLY A 79 -21.13 -4.83 -36.79
CA GLY A 79 -22.02 -3.75 -36.35
C GLY A 79 -22.43 -2.80 -37.49
N THR A 80 -23.47 -1.98 -37.26
CA THR A 80 -24.01 -1.04 -38.27
C THR A 80 -23.27 0.32 -38.35
N GLY A 81 -22.10 0.47 -37.74
CA GLY A 81 -21.33 1.73 -37.74
C GLY A 81 -21.10 2.28 -36.33
N PRO A 82 -20.20 3.27 -36.20
CA PRO A 82 -19.23 3.37 -35.11
C PRO A 82 -19.85 3.68 -33.74
N GLY A 83 -19.39 2.98 -32.70
CA GLY A 83 -19.29 3.41 -31.30
C GLY A 83 -20.40 4.34 -30.77
N THR A 84 -21.66 3.90 -30.87
CA THR A 84 -22.82 4.67 -30.37
C THR A 84 -23.23 4.28 -28.95
N SER A 85 -22.57 3.26 -28.40
CA SER A 85 -22.76 2.88 -27.00
C SER A 85 -22.41 4.02 -26.05
N THR A 86 -23.11 4.07 -24.92
CA THR A 86 -22.91 5.10 -23.89
C THR A 86 -22.86 4.45 -22.53
N ALA A 87 -22.15 5.07 -21.59
CA ALA A 87 -22.24 4.72 -20.19
C ALA A 87 -22.57 5.95 -19.33
N SER A 88 -23.16 5.69 -18.17
CA SER A 88 -23.34 6.68 -17.13
C SER A 88 -22.97 6.05 -15.80
N THR A 89 -22.14 6.75 -15.04
CA THR A 89 -21.59 6.24 -13.78
C THR A 89 -21.73 7.30 -12.70
N PHE A 90 -22.35 6.94 -11.57
CA PHE A 90 -22.63 7.87 -10.47
C PHE A 90 -22.58 7.16 -9.12
N ARG A 91 -22.32 7.93 -8.06
CA ARG A 91 -22.37 7.42 -6.69
C ARG A 91 -23.82 7.25 -6.25
N ALA A 92 -24.17 6.07 -5.76
CA ALA A 92 -25.45 5.82 -5.10
C ALA A 92 -25.24 5.77 -3.58
N ASP A 93 -26.05 6.52 -2.82
CA ASP A 93 -25.84 6.70 -1.38
C ASP A 93 -26.11 5.47 -0.51
N ASN A 94 -26.93 4.54 -0.99
CA ASN A 94 -27.44 3.40 -0.23
C ASN A 94 -27.50 2.15 -1.12
N ALA A 95 -27.74 1.00 -0.50
CA ALA A 95 -27.85 -0.32 -1.15
C ALA A 95 -26.52 -0.93 -1.63
N GLY A 96 -25.38 -0.37 -1.21
CA GLY A 96 -24.08 -1.02 -1.22
C GLY A 96 -23.97 -2.17 -0.21
N ASN A 97 -22.76 -2.69 -0.02
CA ASN A 97 -22.43 -3.85 0.81
C ASN A 97 -21.42 -3.54 1.94
N PRO A 98 -21.75 -2.72 2.95
CA PRO A 98 -22.92 -1.87 3.11
C PRO A 98 -22.66 -0.43 2.62
N GLY A 99 -23.72 0.37 2.51
CA GLY A 99 -23.60 1.82 2.39
C GLY A 99 -23.64 2.32 0.95
N ALA A 100 -22.73 3.21 0.60
CA ALA A 100 -22.70 3.88 -0.69
C ALA A 100 -21.84 3.09 -1.68
N TYR A 101 -22.35 2.89 -2.88
CA TYR A 101 -21.67 2.13 -3.92
C TYR A 101 -21.60 2.93 -5.22
N ARG A 102 -20.91 2.37 -6.20
CA ARG A 102 -20.81 2.95 -7.54
C ARG A 102 -21.77 2.26 -8.50
N ALA A 103 -22.77 3.01 -8.96
CA ALA A 103 -23.75 2.55 -9.94
C ALA A 103 -23.32 2.95 -11.36
N SER A 104 -23.37 2.00 -12.27
CA SER A 104 -23.08 2.21 -13.69
C SER A 104 -24.19 1.64 -14.56
N THR A 105 -24.52 2.34 -15.65
CA THR A 105 -25.44 1.88 -16.70
C THR A 105 -24.71 1.90 -18.02
N HIS A 106 -24.76 0.81 -18.77
CA HIS A 106 -24.28 0.73 -20.14
C HIS A 106 -25.48 0.62 -21.09
N ASN A 107 -25.53 1.47 -22.10
CA ASN A 107 -26.40 1.33 -23.26
C ASN A 107 -25.55 0.88 -24.43
N ILE A 108 -25.71 -0.37 -24.86
CA ILE A 108 -24.77 -1.07 -25.75
C ILE A 108 -25.44 -1.30 -27.10
N ALA A 109 -24.96 -0.60 -28.13
CA ALA A 109 -25.42 -0.83 -29.49
C ALA A 109 -24.99 -2.20 -29.99
N TYR A 110 -25.81 -2.82 -30.84
CA TYR A 110 -25.52 -4.12 -31.40
C TYR A 110 -24.20 -4.13 -32.19
N GLY A 111 -23.31 -5.05 -31.83
CA GLY A 111 -21.95 -5.13 -32.40
C GLY A 111 -20.94 -4.18 -31.77
N ASP A 112 -21.28 -3.41 -30.74
CA ASP A 112 -20.32 -2.62 -29.96
C ASP A 112 -19.86 -3.37 -28.71
N THR A 113 -18.62 -3.11 -28.31
CA THR A 113 -18.10 -3.36 -26.98
C THR A 113 -17.84 -2.04 -26.26
N ILE A 114 -18.27 -1.93 -25.00
CA ILE A 114 -18.01 -0.79 -24.12
C ILE A 114 -17.31 -1.23 -22.85
N TYR A 115 -16.28 -0.48 -22.47
CA TYR A 115 -15.62 -0.59 -21.17
C TYR A 115 -15.68 0.75 -20.42
N SER A 116 -16.27 0.73 -19.23
CA SER A 116 -16.26 1.86 -18.31
C SER A 116 -15.16 1.68 -17.29
N ARG A 117 -14.26 2.66 -17.17
CA ARG A 117 -13.12 2.61 -16.25
C ARG A 117 -13.32 3.62 -15.14
N GLY A 118 -13.05 3.21 -13.90
CA GLY A 118 -12.92 4.12 -12.75
C GLY A 118 -11.50 4.05 -12.21
N LEU A 119 -10.75 5.14 -12.31
CA LEU A 119 -9.43 5.30 -11.68
C LEU A 119 -9.58 6.11 -10.39
N MET A 120 -9.02 5.62 -9.28
CA MET A 120 -9.05 6.34 -8.02
C MET A 120 -7.91 7.37 -7.96
N ASN A 121 -8.25 8.65 -7.76
CA ASN A 121 -7.30 9.76 -7.77
C ASN A 121 -6.18 9.61 -6.74
N SER A 122 -6.46 8.99 -5.60
CA SER A 122 -5.51 8.80 -4.50
C SER A 122 -4.83 7.42 -4.50
N ALA A 123 -5.25 6.48 -5.34
CA ALA A 123 -4.65 5.14 -5.36
C ALA A 123 -3.38 5.15 -6.22
N ILE A 124 -2.37 5.88 -5.79
CA ILE A 124 -1.11 6.08 -6.51
C ILE A 124 0.02 5.43 -5.73
N TYR A 125 0.64 4.41 -6.31
CA TYR A 125 1.87 3.81 -5.80
C TYR A 125 3.08 4.35 -6.56
N VAL A 126 4.14 4.71 -5.83
CA VAL A 126 5.35 5.30 -6.39
C VAL A 126 6.54 4.37 -6.13
N PRO A 127 6.93 3.50 -7.09
CA PRO A 127 7.93 2.47 -6.85
C PRO A 127 9.29 3.01 -6.40
N VAL A 128 9.71 4.17 -6.91
CA VAL A 128 10.98 4.78 -6.50
C VAL A 128 11.00 5.23 -5.03
N ALA A 129 9.83 5.48 -4.44
CA ALA A 129 9.70 5.86 -3.04
C ALA A 129 9.37 4.65 -2.15
N SER A 130 8.57 3.72 -2.65
CA SER A 130 8.00 2.60 -1.89
C SER A 130 8.66 1.24 -2.18
N GLY A 131 9.59 1.15 -3.14
CA GLY A 131 10.19 -0.11 -3.58
C GLY A 131 9.41 -0.78 -4.73
N PRO A 132 9.91 -1.92 -5.24
CA PRO A 132 9.24 -2.66 -6.29
C PRO A 132 7.97 -3.36 -5.76
N ILE A 133 7.05 -3.65 -6.67
CA ILE A 133 5.87 -4.47 -6.41
C ILE A 133 6.23 -5.92 -6.78
N GLN A 134 6.04 -6.86 -5.85
CA GLN A 134 6.13 -8.29 -6.15
C GLN A 134 4.82 -8.77 -6.75
N SER A 135 3.70 -8.46 -6.08
CA SER A 135 2.38 -8.84 -6.54
C SER A 135 1.30 -7.89 -6.02
N ILE A 136 0.11 -8.03 -6.57
CA ILE A 136 -1.08 -7.28 -6.16
C ILE A 136 -2.19 -8.27 -5.82
N ASP A 137 -2.81 -8.06 -4.66
CA ASP A 137 -4.08 -8.67 -4.31
C ASP A 137 -5.20 -7.65 -4.56
N PHE A 138 -6.27 -8.10 -5.20
CA PHE A 138 -7.38 -7.27 -5.61
C PHE A 138 -8.70 -7.90 -5.17
N THR A 139 -9.57 -7.13 -4.53
CA THR A 139 -10.94 -7.53 -4.22
C THR A 139 -11.93 -6.47 -4.68
N ILE A 140 -13.12 -6.92 -5.06
CA ILE A 140 -14.21 -6.06 -5.49
C ILE A 140 -15.54 -6.79 -5.30
N ASP A 141 -16.54 -6.09 -4.80
CA ASP A 141 -17.90 -6.61 -4.74
C ASP A 141 -18.67 -6.07 -5.94
N LEU A 142 -19.37 -6.98 -6.63
CA LEU A 142 -20.11 -6.64 -7.83
C LEU A 142 -21.55 -7.12 -7.76
N GLN A 143 -22.43 -6.32 -8.35
CA GLN A 143 -23.84 -6.63 -8.57
C GLN A 143 -24.16 -6.39 -10.06
N HIS A 144 -24.95 -7.26 -10.66
CA HIS A 144 -25.40 -7.13 -12.06
C HIS A 144 -26.85 -7.60 -12.19
N PRO A 145 -27.84 -6.75 -11.92
CA PRO A 145 -29.25 -7.13 -12.02
C PRO A 145 -29.73 -7.27 -13.47
N GLY A 146 -29.02 -6.68 -14.44
CA GLY A 146 -29.35 -6.78 -15.87
C GLY A 146 -29.12 -8.18 -16.45
N ALA A 147 -29.80 -8.49 -17.54
CA ALA A 147 -29.61 -9.76 -18.24
C ALA A 147 -28.23 -9.83 -18.91
N GLY A 148 -27.68 -11.04 -18.99
CA GLY A 148 -26.37 -11.29 -19.61
C GLY A 148 -25.26 -11.49 -18.58
N SER A 149 -24.03 -11.23 -19.01
CA SER A 149 -22.83 -11.29 -18.20
C SER A 149 -22.03 -10.02 -18.39
N THR A 150 -21.31 -9.60 -17.36
CA THR A 150 -20.40 -8.46 -17.41
C THR A 150 -18.99 -8.91 -17.07
N ALA A 151 -18.02 -8.36 -17.78
CA ALA A 151 -16.62 -8.51 -17.46
C ALA A 151 -16.20 -7.50 -16.38
N TRP A 152 -15.18 -7.84 -15.60
CA TRP A 152 -14.55 -6.97 -14.60
C TRP A 152 -13.04 -7.22 -14.55
N GLN A 153 -12.28 -6.15 -14.31
CA GLN A 153 -10.81 -6.20 -14.25
C GLN A 153 -10.28 -5.17 -13.25
N LEU A 154 -9.16 -5.50 -12.60
CA LEU A 154 -8.27 -4.49 -12.04
C LEU A 154 -7.62 -3.75 -13.21
N ILE A 155 -7.55 -2.43 -13.11
CA ILE A 155 -6.77 -1.63 -14.06
C ILE A 155 -5.64 -0.89 -13.36
N VAL A 156 -4.55 -0.72 -14.09
CA VAL A 156 -3.36 0.00 -13.67
C VAL A 156 -3.02 1.02 -14.75
N GLU A 157 -3.01 2.30 -14.41
CA GLU A 157 -2.48 3.35 -15.28
C GLU A 157 -1.03 3.64 -14.91
N GLN A 158 -0.11 3.54 -15.86
CA GLN A 158 1.29 3.89 -15.68
C GLN A 158 1.80 4.62 -16.93
N ALA A 159 2.37 5.81 -16.73
CA ALA A 159 2.88 6.66 -17.81
C ALA A 159 1.88 6.95 -18.96
N GLY A 160 0.58 6.98 -18.65
CA GLY A 160 -0.51 7.22 -19.62
C GLY A 160 -1.02 5.96 -20.33
N THR A 161 -0.39 4.81 -20.13
CA THR A 161 -0.89 3.52 -20.61
C THR A 161 -1.78 2.88 -19.54
N VAL A 162 -2.94 2.37 -19.94
CA VAL A 162 -3.82 1.59 -19.06
C VAL A 162 -3.64 0.11 -19.36
N TYR A 163 -3.32 -0.63 -18.31
CA TYR A 163 -3.16 -2.08 -18.32
C TYR A 163 -4.35 -2.71 -17.59
N TYR A 164 -4.83 -3.83 -18.11
CA TYR A 164 -6.00 -4.55 -17.61
C TYR A 164 -5.59 -5.93 -17.12
N SER A 165 -6.11 -6.37 -15.98
CA SER A 165 -5.75 -7.65 -15.40
C SER A 165 -6.09 -8.83 -16.32
N TYR A 166 -5.18 -9.79 -16.38
CA TYR A 166 -5.31 -11.09 -17.04
C TYR A 166 -5.02 -12.19 -16.00
N PRO A 167 -5.99 -13.08 -15.71
CA PRO A 167 -7.20 -13.37 -16.47
C PRO A 167 -8.30 -12.31 -16.35
N LEU A 168 -9.17 -12.29 -17.35
CA LEU A 168 -10.39 -11.50 -17.36
C LEU A 168 -11.39 -12.10 -16.36
N GLY A 169 -11.91 -11.29 -15.44
CA GLY A 169 -13.03 -11.67 -14.60
C GLY A 169 -14.36 -11.50 -15.34
N ALA A 170 -15.31 -12.41 -15.14
CA ALA A 170 -16.68 -12.26 -15.64
C ALA A 170 -17.68 -12.89 -14.68
N PHE A 171 -18.88 -12.32 -14.61
CA PHE A 171 -19.99 -12.89 -13.86
C PHE A 171 -21.32 -12.65 -14.56
N SER A 172 -22.26 -13.58 -14.35
CA SER A 172 -23.59 -13.53 -14.94
C SER A 172 -24.57 -12.72 -14.10
N GLN A 173 -25.75 -12.46 -14.65
CA GLN A 173 -26.87 -11.81 -13.99
C GLN A 173 -27.03 -12.28 -12.54
N ASN A 174 -26.78 -11.36 -11.61
CA ASN A 174 -26.98 -11.55 -10.20
C ASN A 174 -27.38 -10.22 -9.53
N PRO A 175 -28.61 -10.09 -9.02
CA PRO A 175 -29.06 -8.89 -8.34
C PRO A 175 -28.55 -8.80 -6.89
N PHE A 176 -27.71 -9.71 -6.42
CA PHE A 176 -27.08 -9.65 -5.10
C PHE A 176 -25.60 -9.27 -5.24
N TRP A 177 -25.04 -8.70 -4.17
CA TRP A 177 -23.60 -8.44 -4.06
C TRP A 177 -22.83 -9.76 -3.99
N ASN A 178 -21.73 -9.85 -4.74
CA ASN A 178 -20.83 -10.99 -4.71
C ASN A 178 -19.39 -10.49 -4.67
N ASP A 179 -18.61 -11.15 -3.83
CA ASP A 179 -17.22 -10.82 -3.62
C ASP A 179 -16.37 -11.54 -4.68
N PHE A 180 -15.55 -10.77 -5.38
CA PHE A 180 -14.60 -11.27 -6.35
C PHE A 180 -13.19 -10.91 -5.92
N SER A 181 -12.23 -11.80 -6.19
CA SER A 181 -10.85 -11.55 -5.85
C SER A 181 -9.86 -12.17 -6.84
N TRP A 182 -8.75 -11.47 -7.00
CA TRP A 182 -7.52 -12.01 -7.57
C TRP A 182 -6.41 -11.86 -6.55
N THR A 183 -5.57 -12.89 -6.44
CA THR A 183 -4.40 -12.86 -5.57
C THR A 183 -3.14 -13.09 -6.37
N ASN A 184 -2.04 -12.52 -5.88
CA ASN A 184 -0.71 -12.64 -6.47
C ASN A 184 -0.63 -12.22 -7.94
N LEU A 185 -1.33 -11.14 -8.34
CA LEU A 185 -1.20 -10.59 -9.69
C LEU A 185 0.20 -9.97 -9.85
N THR A 186 1.02 -10.59 -10.67
CA THR A 186 2.34 -10.05 -11.07
C THR A 186 2.19 -9.12 -12.26
N GLN A 187 3.24 -8.42 -12.66
CA GLN A 187 3.21 -7.59 -13.87
C GLN A 187 2.83 -8.37 -15.14
N ALA A 188 3.11 -9.68 -15.20
CA ALA A 188 2.76 -10.54 -16.34
C ALA A 188 1.25 -10.86 -16.40
N ASN A 189 0.51 -10.55 -15.35
CA ASN A 189 -0.94 -10.72 -15.27
C ASN A 189 -1.69 -9.48 -15.75
N PHE A 190 -1.14 -8.76 -16.72
CA PHE A 190 -1.75 -7.57 -17.28
C PHE A 190 -1.53 -7.50 -18.80
N ASP A 191 -2.44 -6.84 -19.51
CA ASP A 191 -2.37 -6.60 -20.95
C ASP A 191 -2.91 -5.19 -21.27
N THR A 192 -2.50 -4.60 -22.39
CA THR A 192 -3.04 -3.32 -22.88
C THR A 192 -4.38 -3.48 -23.61
N ASN A 193 -4.69 -4.68 -24.07
CA ASN A 193 -5.96 -5.07 -24.69
C ASN A 193 -6.95 -5.57 -23.61
N PRO A 194 -8.06 -4.84 -23.34
CA PRO A 194 -9.06 -5.26 -22.36
C PRO A 194 -9.78 -6.57 -22.74
N LEU A 195 -9.73 -6.97 -24.02
CA LEU A 195 -10.37 -8.18 -24.52
C LEU A 195 -9.45 -9.41 -24.59
N ALA A 196 -8.18 -9.31 -24.22
CA ALA A 196 -7.23 -10.41 -24.40
C ALA A 196 -7.75 -11.74 -23.83
N GLY A 197 -8.24 -11.72 -22.58
CA GLY A 197 -8.84 -12.90 -21.93
C GLY A 197 -10.14 -13.39 -22.58
N ALA A 198 -11.01 -12.49 -23.03
CA ALA A 198 -12.27 -12.86 -23.70
C ALA A 198 -12.02 -13.54 -25.06
N LEU A 199 -10.98 -13.11 -25.77
CA LEU A 199 -10.63 -13.61 -27.10
C LEU A 199 -9.68 -14.82 -27.04
N GLY A 200 -9.32 -15.31 -25.85
CA GLY A 200 -8.33 -16.38 -25.68
C GLY A 200 -6.93 -15.99 -26.18
N GLN A 201 -6.64 -14.69 -26.23
CA GLN A 201 -5.33 -14.17 -26.59
C GLN A 201 -4.42 -14.20 -25.35
N SER A 202 -3.20 -14.68 -25.54
CA SER A 202 -2.16 -14.57 -24.52
C SER A 202 -1.76 -13.10 -24.34
N PRO A 203 -1.29 -12.72 -23.13
CA PRO A 203 -0.74 -11.40 -22.89
C PRO A 203 0.31 -11.01 -23.94
N ASP A 204 0.20 -9.79 -24.47
CA ASP A 204 1.08 -9.27 -25.53
C ASP A 204 2.53 -8.97 -25.05
N GLY A 205 2.77 -9.08 -23.74
CA GLY A 205 4.05 -8.80 -23.09
C GLY A 205 4.27 -7.33 -22.76
N ASN A 206 3.34 -6.45 -23.13
CA ASN A 206 3.33 -5.05 -22.72
C ASN A 206 2.71 -4.95 -21.33
N ASN A 207 3.56 -5.11 -20.32
CA ASN A 207 3.17 -5.15 -18.92
C ASN A 207 3.43 -3.80 -18.23
N PRO A 208 2.71 -3.48 -17.13
CA PRO A 208 3.13 -2.41 -16.25
C PRO A 208 4.50 -2.73 -15.64
N ASN A 209 5.33 -1.72 -15.43
CA ASN A 209 6.65 -1.87 -14.82
C ASN A 209 6.53 -1.81 -13.29
N PHE A 210 6.66 -2.97 -12.64
CA PHE A 210 6.60 -3.08 -11.18
C PHE A 210 7.95 -2.90 -10.48
N SER A 211 9.04 -2.66 -11.23
CA SER A 211 10.37 -2.45 -10.64
C SER A 211 10.45 -1.16 -9.82
N ALA A 212 11.50 -1.04 -8.98
CA ALA A 212 11.76 0.15 -8.16
C ALA A 212 11.95 1.44 -8.97
N THR A 213 12.24 1.34 -10.27
CA THR A 213 12.36 2.51 -11.17
C THR A 213 11.11 2.77 -12.00
N GLY A 214 10.07 1.95 -11.82
CA GLY A 214 8.80 2.11 -12.50
C GLY A 214 8.22 3.51 -12.26
N ASN A 215 7.54 4.03 -13.28
CA ASN A 215 6.75 5.25 -13.13
C ASN A 215 5.63 5.02 -12.09
N PRO A 216 5.07 6.08 -11.49
CA PRO A 216 3.92 5.96 -10.61
C PRO A 216 2.78 5.16 -11.26
N LEU A 217 2.19 4.25 -10.49
CA LEU A 217 1.07 3.42 -10.90
C LEU A 217 -0.19 3.93 -10.21
N LYS A 218 -1.26 4.14 -10.97
CA LYS A 218 -2.58 4.50 -10.45
C LYS A 218 -3.56 3.35 -10.65
N PHE A 219 -4.29 2.99 -9.61
CA PHE A 219 -5.17 1.83 -9.63
C PHE A 219 -6.65 2.20 -9.80
N GLY A 220 -7.41 1.24 -10.33
CA GLY A 220 -8.84 1.37 -10.52
C GLY A 220 -9.51 0.05 -10.86
N TYR A 221 -10.70 0.13 -11.46
CA TYR A 221 -11.38 -1.03 -12.04
C TYR A 221 -11.94 -0.70 -13.41
N ALA A 222 -12.25 -1.75 -14.18
CA ALA A 222 -13.01 -1.64 -15.42
C ALA A 222 -14.16 -2.64 -15.44
N LEU A 223 -15.28 -2.24 -16.03
CA LEU A 223 -16.40 -3.13 -16.36
C LEU A 223 -16.61 -3.14 -17.88
N GLY A 224 -16.69 -4.33 -18.46
CA GLY A 224 -16.80 -4.52 -19.91
C GLY A 224 -18.05 -5.27 -20.32
N ASN A 225 -18.74 -4.80 -21.36
CA ASN A 225 -19.90 -5.48 -21.92
C ASN A 225 -19.93 -5.35 -23.45
N THR A 226 -20.43 -6.39 -24.12
CA THR A 226 -20.68 -6.40 -25.56
C THR A 226 -22.15 -6.77 -25.83
N ASN A 227 -22.76 -6.19 -26.86
CA ASN A 227 -24.07 -6.62 -27.32
C ASN A 227 -23.93 -7.59 -28.50
N ALA A 228 -23.89 -8.87 -28.14
CA ALA A 228 -23.83 -10.00 -29.07
C ALA A 228 -25.19 -10.70 -29.31
N SER A 229 -26.30 -10.07 -28.92
CA SER A 229 -27.63 -10.73 -28.84
C SER A 229 -28.23 -11.21 -30.17
N GLY A 230 -27.62 -10.86 -31.30
CA GLY A 230 -28.15 -11.10 -32.66
C GLY A 230 -29.34 -10.22 -33.03
N VAL A 231 -29.77 -9.33 -32.12
CA VAL A 231 -30.89 -8.41 -32.34
C VAL A 231 -30.34 -7.00 -32.57
N PRO A 232 -30.59 -6.39 -33.74
CA PRO A 232 -30.25 -4.99 -33.98
C PRO A 232 -30.94 -4.09 -32.97
N GLY A 233 -30.17 -3.21 -32.31
CA GLY A 233 -30.70 -2.26 -31.34
C GLY A 233 -29.73 -1.97 -30.19
N ILE A 234 -30.22 -1.25 -29.19
CA ILE A 234 -29.48 -0.93 -27.97
C ILE A 234 -29.99 -1.83 -26.84
N VAL A 235 -29.07 -2.50 -26.14
CA VAL A 235 -29.35 -3.23 -24.90
C VAL A 235 -28.84 -2.40 -23.73
N THR A 236 -29.69 -2.18 -22.73
CA THR A 236 -29.31 -1.50 -21.50
C THR A 236 -29.05 -2.51 -20.40
N THR A 237 -27.94 -2.35 -19.69
CA THR A 237 -27.63 -3.13 -18.50
C THR A 237 -27.02 -2.24 -17.42
N THR A 238 -27.15 -2.67 -16.17
CA THR A 238 -26.70 -1.92 -14.99
C THR A 238 -25.79 -2.77 -14.12
N HIS A 239 -24.86 -2.11 -13.44
CA HIS A 239 -23.87 -2.74 -12.58
C HIS A 239 -23.70 -1.92 -11.30
N GLY A 240 -23.45 -2.61 -10.20
CA GLY A 240 -22.98 -2.04 -8.95
C GLY A 240 -21.55 -2.50 -8.69
N VAL A 241 -20.72 -1.57 -8.21
CA VAL A 241 -19.36 -1.81 -7.72
C VAL A 241 -19.29 -1.32 -6.29
N ASP A 242 -18.81 -2.17 -5.39
CA ASP A 242 -18.56 -1.83 -4.00
C ASP A 242 -17.30 -2.54 -3.45
N ASN A 243 -16.85 -2.17 -2.25
CA ASN A 243 -15.71 -2.78 -1.55
C ASN A 243 -14.46 -3.02 -2.43
N TRP A 244 -14.19 -2.11 -3.36
CA TRP A 244 -12.99 -2.12 -4.18
C TRP A 244 -11.79 -1.93 -3.27
N ARG A 245 -10.84 -2.86 -3.35
CA ARG A 245 -9.61 -2.83 -2.56
C ARG A 245 -8.44 -3.41 -3.34
N VAL A 246 -7.33 -2.70 -3.31
CA VAL A 246 -6.04 -3.12 -3.88
C VAL A 246 -5.03 -3.17 -2.75
N GLU A 247 -4.34 -4.29 -2.61
CA GLU A 247 -3.23 -4.47 -1.68
C GLU A 247 -1.95 -4.77 -2.46
N ILE A 248 -0.95 -3.93 -2.21
CA ILE A 248 0.37 -4.04 -2.83
C ILE A 248 1.25 -4.90 -1.95
N ASN A 249 1.69 -6.03 -2.49
CA ASN A 249 2.70 -6.88 -1.86
C ASN A 249 4.09 -6.42 -2.34
N PRO A 250 4.91 -5.82 -1.46
CA PRO A 250 6.18 -5.23 -1.85
C PRO A 250 7.23 -6.32 -2.09
N GLY A 251 8.00 -6.14 -3.16
CA GLY A 251 9.11 -7.03 -3.51
C GLY A 251 10.43 -6.61 -2.89
N ILE A 252 11.40 -7.52 -2.94
CA ILE A 252 12.79 -7.22 -2.62
C ILE A 252 13.46 -6.72 -3.92
N PRO A 253 14.10 -5.54 -3.93
CA PRO A 253 14.82 -5.09 -5.12
C PRO A 253 15.91 -6.09 -5.53
N GLY A 254 15.84 -6.59 -6.76
CA GLY A 254 16.78 -7.57 -7.30
C GLY A 254 16.37 -9.03 -7.14
N ASP A 255 15.32 -9.32 -6.36
CA ASP A 255 14.68 -10.64 -6.22
C ASP A 255 13.70 -10.82 -7.38
N PHE A 256 14.19 -11.41 -8.47
CA PHE A 256 13.50 -11.53 -9.73
C PHE A 256 12.74 -12.84 -9.88
N ASP A 257 13.07 -13.86 -9.08
CA ASP A 257 12.30 -15.10 -9.04
C ASP A 257 11.31 -15.16 -7.87
N SER A 258 11.32 -14.15 -7.00
CA SER A 258 10.40 -13.98 -5.88
C SER A 258 10.53 -15.06 -4.80
N ASP A 259 11.70 -15.67 -4.64
CA ASP A 259 11.95 -16.67 -3.60
C ASP A 259 12.35 -16.06 -2.24
N GLY A 260 12.54 -14.73 -2.21
CA GLY A 260 12.78 -13.95 -1.01
C GLY A 260 14.26 -13.64 -0.74
N ASP A 261 15.19 -14.08 -1.59
CA ASP A 261 16.58 -13.62 -1.55
C ASP A 261 17.03 -12.97 -2.87
N VAL A 262 18.29 -12.55 -2.94
CA VAL A 262 18.87 -11.93 -4.14
C VAL A 262 20.18 -12.62 -4.45
N ASP A 263 20.15 -13.56 -5.39
CA ASP A 263 21.21 -14.53 -5.63
C ASP A 263 21.50 -14.76 -7.13
N GLY A 264 22.25 -15.82 -7.46
CA GLY A 264 22.63 -16.10 -8.84
C GLY A 264 21.45 -16.52 -9.72
N ASN A 265 20.40 -17.10 -9.14
CA ASN A 265 19.20 -17.53 -9.82
C ASN A 265 18.37 -16.34 -10.30
N ASP A 266 18.25 -15.29 -9.49
CA ASP A 266 17.64 -14.02 -9.90
C ASP A 266 18.30 -13.44 -11.14
N PHE A 267 19.63 -13.43 -11.14
CA PHE A 267 20.39 -12.95 -12.28
C PHE A 267 20.08 -13.76 -13.54
N LEU A 268 19.92 -15.08 -13.43
CA LEU A 268 19.53 -15.94 -14.55
C LEU A 268 18.11 -15.67 -15.03
N VAL A 269 17.16 -15.40 -14.12
CA VAL A 269 15.79 -15.00 -14.49
C VAL A 269 15.82 -13.67 -15.24
N TRP A 270 16.52 -12.67 -14.72
CA TRP A 270 16.70 -11.39 -15.39
C TRP A 270 17.39 -11.50 -16.74
N GLN A 271 18.42 -12.34 -16.88
CA GLN A 271 19.09 -12.57 -18.17
C GLN A 271 18.13 -13.10 -19.24
N ARG A 272 17.12 -13.88 -18.84
CA ARG A 272 16.09 -14.41 -19.75
C ARG A 272 14.97 -13.41 -20.02
N ASN A 273 14.70 -12.51 -19.09
CA ASN A 273 13.71 -11.46 -19.22
C ASN A 273 14.19 -10.14 -18.59
N PRO A 274 14.96 -9.30 -19.32
CA PRO A 274 15.42 -8.02 -18.80
C PRO A 274 14.31 -7.03 -18.48
N GLY A 275 13.08 -7.28 -18.96
CA GLY A 275 11.90 -6.47 -18.64
C GLY A 275 11.33 -6.71 -17.23
N ILE A 276 11.87 -7.67 -16.47
CA ILE A 276 11.43 -7.95 -15.10
C ILE A 276 11.93 -6.92 -14.08
N GLY A 277 13.03 -6.21 -14.39
CA GLY A 277 13.59 -5.18 -13.51
C GLY A 277 15.01 -4.77 -13.93
N ASN A 278 15.67 -3.94 -13.11
CA ASN A 278 17.00 -3.43 -13.47
C ASN A 278 18.12 -4.28 -12.87
N LEU A 279 19.16 -4.52 -13.68
CA LEU A 279 20.37 -5.19 -13.22
C LEU A 279 21.03 -4.49 -12.01
N THR A 280 20.91 -3.17 -11.89
CA THR A 280 21.46 -2.41 -10.76
C THR A 280 20.83 -2.79 -9.43
N ASP A 281 19.56 -3.19 -9.44
CA ASP A 281 18.85 -3.61 -8.23
C ASP A 281 19.43 -4.94 -7.73
N TRP A 282 19.67 -5.88 -8.64
CA TRP A 282 20.38 -7.11 -8.33
C TRP A 282 21.80 -6.86 -7.81
N GLN A 283 22.58 -6.01 -8.50
CA GLN A 283 23.96 -5.70 -8.09
C GLN A 283 24.04 -5.07 -6.70
N ALA A 284 23.06 -4.24 -6.33
CA ALA A 284 23.03 -3.59 -5.03
C ALA A 284 22.63 -4.53 -3.89
N ASN A 285 21.85 -5.58 -4.19
CA ASN A 285 21.25 -6.45 -3.18
C ASN A 285 21.79 -7.89 -3.18
N TYR A 286 22.66 -8.26 -4.13
CA TYR A 286 23.23 -9.60 -4.22
C TYR A 286 23.94 -10.02 -2.92
N GLY A 287 23.57 -11.19 -2.41
CA GLY A 287 24.15 -11.77 -1.20
C GLY A 287 23.77 -11.06 0.10
N GLN A 288 22.76 -10.17 0.08
CA GLN A 288 22.16 -9.65 1.31
C GLN A 288 21.43 -10.80 2.02
N PRO A 289 21.71 -11.07 3.31
CA PRO A 289 21.03 -12.15 4.03
C PRO A 289 19.55 -11.83 4.21
N LEU A 290 18.70 -12.87 4.13
CA LEU A 290 17.28 -12.83 4.51
C LEU A 290 17.09 -12.10 5.84
N VAL A 291 16.61 -10.86 5.80
CA VAL A 291 16.32 -10.10 7.01
C VAL A 291 14.99 -10.62 7.54
N SER A 292 15.03 -11.49 8.56
CA SER A 292 13.80 -11.94 9.20
C SER A 292 13.09 -10.73 9.81
N VAL A 293 11.85 -10.50 9.36
CA VAL A 293 11.03 -9.44 9.93
C VAL A 293 10.57 -9.93 11.29
N THR A 294 11.20 -9.42 12.35
CA THR A 294 10.60 -9.47 13.68
C THR A 294 9.48 -8.45 13.70
N THR A 295 8.28 -8.84 13.24
CA THR A 295 7.09 -8.06 13.57
C THR A 295 7.03 -8.07 15.09
N THR A 296 7.14 -6.91 15.72
CA THR A 296 6.87 -6.79 17.14
C THR A 296 5.41 -7.15 17.32
N VAL A 297 5.14 -8.42 17.63
CA VAL A 297 3.81 -8.91 17.97
C VAL A 297 3.35 -8.06 19.15
N PRO A 298 2.29 -7.25 19.02
CA PRO A 298 1.75 -6.53 20.17
C PRO A 298 1.32 -7.58 21.18
N GLU A 299 2.01 -7.68 22.32
CA GLU A 299 1.65 -8.66 23.34
C GLU A 299 0.20 -8.39 23.76
N PRO A 300 -0.71 -9.39 23.67
CA PRO A 300 -2.09 -9.21 24.05
C PRO A 300 -2.14 -9.03 25.56
N GLN A 301 -2.31 -7.79 26.04
CA GLN A 301 -2.93 -7.47 27.33
C GLN A 301 -2.43 -8.26 28.57
N GLY A 302 -1.19 -8.77 28.57
CA GLY A 302 -0.66 -9.59 29.67
C GLY A 302 -0.59 -8.82 31.00
N LEU A 303 -0.38 -7.51 30.93
CA LEU A 303 -0.43 -6.61 32.09
C LEU A 303 -1.81 -6.54 32.74
N THR A 304 -2.89 -6.75 31.98
CA THR A 304 -4.26 -6.78 32.50
C THR A 304 -4.51 -8.04 33.31
N LEU A 305 -3.96 -9.18 32.88
CA LEU A 305 -4.08 -10.44 33.61
C LEU A 305 -3.29 -10.41 34.93
N VAL A 306 -2.08 -9.84 34.92
CA VAL A 306 -1.26 -9.67 36.15
C VAL A 306 -1.88 -8.66 37.11
N GLY A 307 -2.49 -7.58 36.58
CA GLY A 307 -3.25 -6.61 37.38
C GLY A 307 -4.46 -7.22 38.09
N MET A 308 -5.19 -8.13 37.43
CA MET A 308 -6.32 -8.85 38.03
C MET A 308 -5.90 -9.86 39.11
N PHE A 309 -4.75 -10.52 38.94
CA PHE A 309 -4.19 -11.40 39.98
C PHE A 309 -3.71 -10.62 41.21
N LEU A 310 -3.15 -9.42 41.07
CA LEU A 310 -2.70 -8.61 42.22
C LEU A 310 -3.87 -7.98 43.01
N ALA A 311 -4.95 -7.60 42.33
CA ALA A 311 -6.15 -7.03 42.97
C ALA A 311 -6.90 -8.04 43.86
N SER A 312 -6.86 -9.33 43.52
CA SER A 312 -7.52 -10.40 44.30
C SER A 312 -6.76 -10.77 45.59
N PHE A 313 -5.45 -10.56 45.67
CA PHE A 313 -4.68 -10.77 46.90
C PHE A 313 -4.79 -9.63 47.91
N LEU A 314 -5.05 -8.39 47.45
CA LEU A 314 -5.20 -7.23 48.35
C LEU A 314 -6.59 -7.14 48.99
N GLY A 315 -7.62 -7.76 48.40
CA GLY A 315 -8.99 -7.76 48.94
C GLY A 315 -9.23 -8.74 50.11
N TRP A 316 -8.36 -9.73 50.33
CA TRP A 316 -8.62 -10.81 51.29
C TRP A 316 -8.18 -10.52 52.74
N ARG A 317 -7.44 -9.44 53.01
CA ARG A 317 -6.92 -9.16 54.37
C ARG A 317 -7.79 -8.25 55.26
N GLY A 318 -9.01 -7.89 54.85
CA GLY A 318 -9.82 -6.87 55.57
C GLY A 318 -10.90 -7.36 56.53
N GLY A 319 -11.10 -8.67 56.74
CA GLY A 319 -12.35 -9.18 57.35
C GLY A 319 -12.18 -10.05 58.59
N HIS A 320 -11.42 -9.65 59.61
CA HIS A 320 -11.48 -10.34 60.90
C HIS A 320 -10.99 -9.51 62.09
N LEU A 321 -11.78 -8.52 62.54
CA LEU A 321 -11.65 -7.99 63.91
C LEU A 321 -13.01 -7.72 64.57
N SER A 322 -13.34 -8.64 65.48
CA SER A 322 -14.17 -8.59 66.69
C SER A 322 -14.61 -7.21 67.21
N ALA A 323 -15.88 -7.12 67.60
CA ALA A 323 -16.28 -6.34 68.78
C ALA A 323 -17.42 -7.05 69.54
N ARG A 324 -17.05 -7.61 70.70
CA ARG A 324 -17.93 -8.05 71.78
C ARG A 324 -18.61 -6.83 72.44
N GLY A 325 -19.90 -6.97 72.71
CA GLY A 325 -20.55 -6.62 73.98
C GLY A 325 -20.79 -5.15 74.30
N SER A 326 -22.05 -4.81 74.57
CA SER A 326 -22.45 -4.11 75.81
C SER A 326 -23.97 -4.15 75.99
N PHE A 327 -24.37 -4.89 77.02
CA PHE A 327 -25.64 -4.81 77.73
C PHE A 327 -25.78 -3.41 78.37
N ILE A 328 -26.95 -2.77 78.27
CA ILE A 328 -27.44 -1.80 79.27
C ILE A 328 -28.95 -2.03 79.46
N PRO A 329 -29.45 -2.08 80.71
CA PRO A 329 -30.85 -2.38 81.03
C PRO A 329 -31.71 -1.15 81.38
N LEU A 330 -33.03 -1.39 81.36
CA LEU A 330 -34.14 -0.77 82.10
C LEU A 330 -34.70 0.61 81.73
N GLY A 331 -36.04 0.61 81.69
CA GLY A 331 -36.98 1.71 81.52
C GLY A 331 -38.35 1.14 81.19
#